data_AF-A0A170UQ51-F1
#
_entry.id   AF-A0A170UQ51-F1
#
_cell.length_a   1.000
_cell.length_b   1.000
_cell.length_c   1.000
_cell.angle_alpha   90.00
_cell.angle_beta   90.00
_cell.angle_gamma   90.00
#
_symmetry.space_group_name_H-M   'P 1'
#
loop_
_entity.id
_entity.type
_entity.pdbx_description
1 polymer ?
#
loop_
_entity_poly.entity_id
_entity_poly.type
_entity_poly.pdbx_seq_one_letter_code
_entity_poly.pdbx_strand_id
1 'polypeptide(L)'
;ELKRIQNRFVNPIQNGQFEDSTAHDVKLMKRRAHVLHTMLDGIVQRKDYNVLTPYLPPKFEYVIHLKMSELQCTLYRHYLDHEAKRKLFMDFQSLMRICIHPQALLMKSEKDLLKEEEEESEGSLKDFIDDNSADDSESSSISSLSSSNSES
;
A
#
# COMPACT_ATOMS: atom_id res chain seq x y z
N GLU A 1 2.77 20.98 -17.31
CA GLU A 1 1.29 21.03 -17.51
C GLU A 1 0.45 20.40 -16.39
N LEU A 2 0.88 19.28 -15.77
CA LEU A 2 0.12 18.61 -14.68
C LEU A 2 -0.52 19.54 -13.64
N LYS A 3 0.23 20.54 -13.13
CA LYS A 3 -0.26 21.49 -12.11
C LYS A 3 -1.52 22.26 -12.55
N ARG A 4 -1.70 22.52 -13.85
CA ARG A 4 -2.91 23.13 -14.43
C ARG A 4 -4.09 22.15 -14.40
N ILE A 5 -3.85 20.87 -14.65
CA ILE A 5 -4.88 19.81 -14.60
C ILE A 5 -5.30 19.56 -13.15
N GLN A 6 -4.33 19.48 -12.23
CA GLN A 6 -4.57 19.35 -10.79
C GLN A 6 -5.45 20.48 -10.25
N ASN A 7 -5.06 21.75 -10.49
CA ASN A 7 -5.83 22.90 -10.03
C ASN A 7 -7.21 23.04 -10.71
N ARG A 8 -7.36 22.57 -11.96
CA ARG A 8 -8.63 22.66 -12.72
C ARG A 8 -9.62 21.56 -12.37
N PHE A 9 -9.13 20.37 -12.04
CA PHE A 9 -9.95 19.16 -11.87
C PHE A 9 -9.69 18.44 -10.55
N VAL A 10 -8.47 17.99 -10.27
CA VAL A 10 -8.19 17.14 -9.10
C VAL A 10 -8.55 17.83 -7.79
N ASN A 11 -8.00 19.01 -7.52
CA ASN A 11 -8.18 19.68 -6.23
C ASN A 11 -9.65 20.08 -6.00
N PRO A 12 -10.38 20.70 -6.96
CA PRO A 12 -11.80 21.02 -6.77
C PRO A 12 -12.73 19.80 -6.73
N ILE A 13 -12.33 18.66 -7.32
CA ILE A 13 -13.11 17.42 -7.22
C ILE A 13 -12.90 16.80 -5.84
N GLN A 14 -11.65 16.62 -5.41
CA GLN A 14 -11.32 16.04 -4.11
C GLN A 14 -11.88 16.88 -2.95
N ASN A 15 -11.80 18.21 -3.03
CA ASN A 15 -12.34 19.12 -2.00
C ASN A 15 -13.87 19.05 -1.83
N GLY A 16 -14.61 18.47 -2.79
CA GLY A 16 -16.06 18.24 -2.69
C GLY A 16 -16.46 16.82 -2.30
N GLN A 17 -15.49 15.93 -2.02
CA GLN A 17 -15.72 14.52 -1.64
C GLN A 17 -15.67 14.27 -0.13
N PHE A 18 -15.23 15.25 0.67
CA PHE A 18 -15.14 15.10 2.11
C PHE A 18 -16.52 15.31 2.77
N GLU A 19 -16.71 14.77 3.96
CA GLU A 19 -17.98 14.87 4.70
C GLU A 19 -18.24 16.30 5.21
N ASP A 20 -17.17 17.07 5.46
CA ASP A 20 -17.18 18.48 5.87
C ASP A 20 -17.20 19.47 4.69
N SER A 21 -17.21 18.98 3.44
CA SER A 21 -17.29 19.81 2.23
C SER A 21 -18.53 20.71 2.20
N THR A 22 -18.37 22.00 1.87
CA THR A 22 -19.52 22.89 1.78
C THR A 22 -20.41 22.56 0.57
N ALA A 23 -21.68 22.97 0.62
CA ALA A 23 -22.60 22.83 -0.51
C ALA A 23 -22.10 23.53 -1.80
N HIS A 24 -21.26 24.56 -1.68
CA HIS A 24 -20.58 25.19 -2.81
C HIS A 24 -19.53 24.25 -3.42
N ASP A 25 -18.71 23.61 -2.59
CA ASP A 25 -17.63 22.72 -3.04
C ASP A 25 -18.18 21.45 -3.70
N VAL A 26 -19.25 20.87 -3.16
CA VAL A 26 -19.97 19.76 -3.79
C VAL A 26 -20.52 20.15 -5.17
N LYS A 27 -21.03 21.37 -5.33
CA LYS A 27 -21.53 21.89 -6.62
C LYS A 27 -20.40 22.14 -7.62
N LEU A 28 -19.26 22.65 -7.14
CA LEU A 28 -18.06 22.87 -7.94
C LEU A 28 -17.45 21.54 -8.40
N MET A 29 -17.28 20.57 -7.50
CA MET A 29 -16.88 19.20 -7.79
C MET A 29 -17.74 18.61 -8.90
N LYS A 30 -19.07 18.56 -8.71
CA LYS A 30 -19.99 17.94 -9.68
C LYS A 30 -19.85 18.56 -11.08
N ARG A 31 -19.70 19.90 -11.16
CA ARG A 31 -19.46 20.60 -12.43
C ARG A 31 -18.09 20.24 -13.04
N ARG A 32 -17.01 20.18 -12.25
CA ARG A 32 -15.67 19.84 -12.75
C ARG A 32 -15.58 18.38 -13.18
N ALA A 33 -16.18 17.46 -12.44
CA ALA A 33 -16.25 16.04 -12.76
C ALA A 33 -17.02 15.79 -14.07
N HIS A 34 -18.16 16.44 -14.27
CA HIS A 34 -18.93 16.35 -15.51
C HIS A 34 -18.12 16.85 -16.73
N VAL A 35 -17.48 18.02 -16.62
CA VAL A 35 -16.61 18.54 -17.70
C VAL A 35 -15.43 17.61 -17.99
N LEU A 36 -14.82 17.01 -16.96
CA LEU A 36 -13.74 16.05 -17.14
C LEU A 36 -14.22 14.78 -17.86
N HIS A 37 -15.37 14.24 -17.46
CA HIS A 37 -15.98 13.08 -18.14
C HIS A 37 -16.20 13.37 -19.63
N THR A 38 -16.82 14.50 -19.97
CA THR A 38 -17.07 14.89 -21.37
C THR A 38 -15.77 15.04 -22.18
N MET A 39 -14.66 15.47 -21.56
CA MET A 39 -13.36 15.53 -22.23
C MET A 39 -12.72 14.16 -22.49
N LEU A 40 -13.09 13.13 -21.70
CA LEU A 40 -12.55 11.78 -21.81
C LEU A 40 -13.45 10.84 -22.64
N ASP A 41 -14.70 11.21 -22.88
CA ASP A 41 -15.72 10.40 -23.58
C ASP A 41 -15.28 9.94 -24.99
N GLY A 42 -14.59 10.81 -25.74
CA GLY A 42 -14.02 10.49 -27.05
C GLY A 42 -12.67 9.74 -27.02
N ILE A 43 -12.10 9.50 -25.83
CA ILE A 43 -10.78 8.88 -25.63
C ILE A 43 -10.90 7.49 -24.96
N VAL A 44 -11.91 7.29 -24.11
CA VAL A 44 -12.07 6.09 -23.29
C VAL A 44 -13.28 5.28 -23.71
N GLN A 45 -13.05 4.16 -24.41
CA GLN A 45 -14.12 3.21 -24.72
C GLN A 45 -14.38 2.26 -23.54
N ARG A 46 -15.28 2.63 -22.64
CA ARG A 46 -15.80 1.73 -21.59
C ARG A 46 -17.12 1.09 -22.04
N LYS A 47 -17.20 -0.24 -21.98
CA LYS A 47 -18.43 -1.01 -22.20
C LYS A 47 -18.68 -1.87 -20.98
N ASP A 48 -19.84 -1.69 -20.34
CA ASP A 48 -20.21 -2.49 -19.18
C ASP A 48 -20.70 -3.89 -19.58
N TYR A 49 -20.70 -4.81 -18.62
CA TYR A 49 -21.17 -6.20 -18.78
C TYR A 49 -22.58 -6.32 -19.39
N ASN A 50 -23.40 -5.28 -19.29
CA ASN A 50 -24.72 -5.15 -19.91
C ASN A 50 -24.77 -5.51 -21.41
N VAL A 51 -23.66 -5.32 -22.15
CA VAL A 51 -23.56 -5.70 -23.58
C VAL A 51 -23.53 -7.22 -23.76
N LEU A 52 -23.03 -7.97 -22.77
CA LEU A 52 -22.95 -9.43 -22.77
C LEU A 52 -24.14 -10.10 -22.10
N THR A 53 -24.86 -9.41 -21.20
CA THR A 53 -26.06 -9.91 -20.50
C THR A 53 -27.10 -10.59 -21.40
N PRO A 54 -27.48 -10.11 -22.61
CA PRO A 54 -28.45 -10.81 -23.45
C PRO A 54 -27.92 -12.11 -24.10
N TYR A 55 -26.61 -12.37 -24.02
CA TYR A 55 -25.96 -13.56 -24.61
C TYR A 55 -25.46 -14.55 -23.56
N LEU A 56 -25.56 -14.22 -22.27
CA LEU A 56 -25.04 -15.02 -21.16
C LEU A 56 -26.18 -15.41 -20.19
N PRO A 57 -26.09 -16.57 -19.51
CA PRO A 57 -26.97 -16.90 -18.39
C PRO A 57 -26.91 -15.82 -17.29
N PRO A 58 -28.00 -15.63 -16.51
CA PRO A 58 -28.03 -14.63 -15.45
C PRO A 58 -26.97 -14.92 -14.38
N LYS A 59 -26.17 -13.89 -14.06
CA LYS A 59 -25.20 -13.91 -12.96
C LYS A 59 -25.93 -13.60 -11.65
N PHE A 60 -25.85 -14.51 -10.68
CA PHE A 60 -26.35 -14.28 -9.32
C PHE A 60 -25.20 -13.97 -8.37
N GLU A 61 -25.33 -12.90 -7.59
CA GLU A 61 -24.37 -12.48 -6.56
C GLU A 61 -25.05 -12.52 -5.19
N TYR A 62 -24.42 -13.16 -4.22
CA TYR A 62 -24.98 -13.36 -2.88
C TYR A 62 -24.01 -12.82 -1.82
N VAL A 63 -24.53 -12.07 -0.85
CA VAL A 63 -23.77 -11.58 0.31
C VAL A 63 -24.21 -12.36 1.55
N ILE A 64 -23.36 -13.28 2.00
CA ILE A 64 -23.62 -14.13 3.16
C ILE A 64 -23.00 -13.48 4.41
N HIS A 65 -23.84 -13.16 5.40
CA HIS A 65 -23.40 -12.60 6.67
C HIS A 65 -23.21 -13.74 7.68
N LEU A 66 -21.96 -13.99 8.07
CA LEU A 66 -21.60 -15.04 9.02
C LEU A 66 -21.28 -14.42 10.40
N LYS A 67 -21.71 -15.09 11.47
CA LYS A 67 -21.27 -14.77 12.84
C LYS A 67 -19.96 -15.50 13.13
N MET A 68 -19.01 -14.81 13.75
CA MET A 68 -17.78 -15.44 14.26
C MET A 68 -18.10 -16.45 15.37
N SER A 69 -17.33 -17.53 15.45
CA SER A 69 -17.45 -18.49 16.56
C SER A 69 -16.92 -17.92 17.87
N GLU A 70 -17.27 -18.53 19.00
CA GLU A 70 -16.81 -18.11 20.33
C GLU A 70 -15.28 -18.14 20.45
N LEU A 71 -14.63 -19.13 19.84
CA LEU A 71 -13.18 -19.23 19.76
C LEU A 71 -12.59 -18.06 18.94
N GLN A 72 -13.16 -17.77 17.77
CA GLN A 72 -12.71 -16.62 16.96
C GLN A 72 -12.89 -15.30 17.70
N CYS A 73 -14.00 -15.11 18.42
CA CYS A 73 -14.24 -13.92 19.24
C CYS A 73 -13.23 -13.78 20.37
N THR A 74 -12.88 -14.88 21.03
CA THR A 74 -11.88 -14.91 22.11
C THR A 74 -10.48 -14.57 21.59
N LEU A 75 -10.05 -15.21 20.50
CA LEU A 75 -8.76 -14.93 19.84
C LEU A 75 -8.67 -13.49 19.33
N TYR A 76 -9.76 -12.97 18.75
CA TYR A 76 -9.83 -11.61 18.23
C TYR A 76 -9.66 -10.56 19.34
N ARG A 77 -10.35 -10.72 20.48
CA ARG A 77 -10.18 -9.84 21.65
C ARG A 77 -8.76 -9.93 22.21
N HIS A 78 -8.27 -11.15 22.45
CA HIS A 78 -6.92 -11.37 22.97
C HIS A 78 -5.85 -10.69 22.09
N TYR A 79 -5.99 -10.78 20.76
CA TYR A 79 -5.08 -10.13 19.82
C TYR A 79 -5.12 -8.60 19.93
N LEU A 80 -6.32 -7.99 20.04
CA LEU A 80 -6.45 -6.54 20.20
C LEU A 80 -5.87 -6.03 21.52
N ASP A 81 -6.04 -6.79 22.61
CA ASP A 81 -5.62 -6.36 23.95
C ASP A 81 -4.10 -6.52 24.18
N HIS A 82 -3.45 -7.50 23.53
CA HIS A 82 -2.05 -7.88 23.83
C HIS A 82 -1.07 -7.75 22.64
N GLU A 83 -1.52 -8.00 21.40
CA GLU A 83 -0.62 -8.13 20.24
C GLU A 83 -0.70 -6.98 19.22
N ALA A 84 -1.73 -6.13 19.29
CA ALA A 84 -1.95 -5.01 18.39
C ALA A 84 -0.90 -3.90 18.56
N LYS A 85 0.26 -4.07 17.92
CA LYS A 85 1.42 -3.16 17.97
C LYS A 85 1.28 -1.91 17.07
N ARG A 86 0.04 -1.58 16.67
CA ARG A 86 -0.33 -0.48 15.73
C ARG A 86 0.37 -0.59 14.37
N LYS A 87 0.78 -1.80 13.97
CA LYS A 87 1.36 -2.09 12.65
C LYS A 87 0.23 -2.46 11.69
N LEU A 88 -0.56 -1.45 11.30
CA LEU A 88 -1.84 -1.60 10.59
C LEU A 88 -1.91 -2.78 9.59
N PHE A 89 -0.95 -2.91 8.68
CA PHE A 89 -0.93 -3.97 7.67
C PHE A 89 -0.64 -5.38 8.22
N MET A 90 0.20 -5.50 9.26
CA MET A 90 0.47 -6.79 9.92
C MET A 90 -0.67 -7.19 10.85
N ASP A 91 -1.23 -6.21 11.57
CA ASP A 91 -2.36 -6.39 12.47
C ASP A 91 -3.60 -6.82 11.67
N PHE A 92 -3.86 -6.17 10.53
CA PHE A 92 -4.92 -6.54 9.58
C PHE A 92 -4.77 -7.97 9.04
N GLN A 93 -3.57 -8.39 8.64
CA GLN A 93 -3.33 -9.77 8.17
C GLN A 93 -3.54 -10.82 9.27
N SER A 94 -3.20 -10.49 10.52
CA SER A 94 -3.35 -11.39 11.65
C SER A 94 -4.83 -11.54 12.05
N LEU A 95 -5.56 -10.43 12.12
CA LEU A 95 -7.01 -10.41 12.35
C LEU A 95 -7.77 -11.11 11.21
N MET A 96 -7.37 -10.91 9.94
CA MET A 96 -7.99 -11.60 8.80
C MET A 96 -7.86 -13.12 8.92
N ARG A 97 -6.72 -13.65 9.38
CA ARG A 97 -6.54 -15.10 9.59
C ARG A 97 -7.48 -15.63 10.67
N ILE A 98 -7.63 -14.91 11.79
CA ILE A 98 -8.58 -15.25 12.87
C ILE A 98 -10.02 -15.28 12.31
N CYS A 99 -10.41 -14.28 11.51
CA CYS A 99 -11.74 -14.19 10.92
C CYS A 99 -12.02 -15.27 9.85
N ILE A 100 -11.03 -15.71 9.08
CA ILE A 100 -11.17 -16.80 8.11
C ILE A 100 -11.30 -18.14 8.84
N HIS A 101 -10.29 -18.53 9.63
CA HIS A 101 -10.31 -19.77 10.40
C HIS A 101 -9.18 -19.81 11.45
N PRO A 102 -9.42 -20.22 12.72
CA PRO A 102 -8.36 -20.29 13.74
C PRO A 102 -7.11 -21.08 13.33
N GLN A 103 -7.27 -22.19 12.59
CA GLN A 103 -6.14 -22.98 12.07
C GLN A 103 -5.20 -22.17 11.17
N ALA A 104 -5.68 -21.14 10.47
CA ALA A 104 -4.87 -20.30 9.59
C ALA A 104 -3.90 -19.38 10.36
N LEU A 105 -4.10 -19.24 11.68
CA LEU A 105 -3.15 -18.62 12.60
C LEU A 105 -2.07 -19.63 13.02
N LEU A 106 -2.46 -20.86 13.39
CA LEU A 106 -1.52 -21.94 13.76
C LEU A 106 -0.56 -22.30 12.61
N MET A 107 -1.10 -22.50 11.40
CA MET A 107 -0.32 -22.74 10.18
C MET A 107 0.61 -21.57 9.79
N LYS A 108 0.37 -20.37 10.35
CA LYS A 108 1.30 -19.24 10.19
C LYS A 108 2.44 -19.38 11.20
N SER A 109 2.15 -19.57 12.49
CA SER A 109 3.20 -19.74 13.50
C SER A 109 4.12 -20.92 13.21
N GLU A 110 3.59 -22.06 12.75
CA GLU A 110 4.40 -23.21 12.32
C GLU A 110 5.37 -22.86 11.19
N LYS A 111 4.93 -22.05 10.21
CA LYS A 111 5.76 -21.61 9.08
C LYS A 111 6.75 -20.50 9.42
N ASP A 112 6.46 -19.71 10.44
CA ASP A 112 7.38 -18.67 10.89
C ASP A 112 8.50 -19.33 11.74
N LEU A 113 8.18 -20.31 12.59
CA LEU A 113 9.17 -21.14 13.32
C LEU A 113 10.12 -21.90 12.37
N LEU A 114 9.60 -22.59 11.35
CA LEU A 114 10.43 -23.32 10.40
C LEU A 114 11.43 -22.43 9.64
N LYS A 115 11.08 -21.16 9.40
CA LYS A 115 12.02 -20.20 8.79
C LYS A 115 13.08 -19.71 9.76
N GLU A 116 12.72 -19.53 11.03
CA GLU A 116 13.69 -19.20 12.08
C GLU A 116 14.72 -20.35 12.20
N GLU A 117 14.28 -21.61 12.15
CA GLU A 117 15.17 -22.79 12.10
C GLU A 117 16.03 -22.84 10.80
N GLU A 118 15.47 -22.52 9.64
CA GLU A 118 16.21 -22.44 8.36
C GLU A 118 17.26 -21.30 8.38
N GLU A 119 16.90 -20.11 8.86
CA GLU A 119 17.79 -18.95 8.96
C GLU A 119 18.91 -19.16 9.99
N GLU A 120 18.65 -19.83 11.11
CA GLU A 120 19.68 -20.24 12.07
C GLU A 120 20.65 -21.29 11.46
N SER A 121 20.13 -22.25 10.68
CA SER A 121 20.95 -23.28 10.02
C SER A 121 21.83 -22.70 8.88
N GLU A 122 21.31 -21.76 8.09
CA GLU A 122 22.09 -21.05 7.07
C GLU A 122 23.06 -20.00 7.65
N GLY A 123 22.86 -19.59 8.92
CA GLY A 123 23.67 -18.60 9.62
C GLY A 123 25.18 -18.90 9.68
N SER A 124 25.57 -20.16 9.51
CA SER A 124 26.97 -20.61 9.46
C SER A 124 27.75 -20.13 8.21
N LEU A 125 27.07 -19.87 7.08
CA LEU A 125 27.77 -19.56 5.82
C LEU A 125 28.15 -18.08 5.67
N LYS A 126 27.51 -17.16 6.40
CA LYS A 126 27.82 -15.72 6.34
C LYS A 126 29.08 -15.34 7.12
N ASP A 127 29.42 -16.08 8.16
CA ASP A 127 30.65 -15.86 8.96
C ASP A 127 31.91 -16.40 8.24
N PHE A 128 31.73 -17.18 7.16
CA PHE A 128 32.84 -17.75 6.38
C PHE A 128 33.43 -16.78 5.34
N ILE A 129 32.73 -15.69 4.99
CA ILE A 129 33.20 -14.69 4.02
C ILE A 129 33.82 -13.51 4.78
N ASP A 130 35.06 -13.70 5.23
CA ASP A 130 35.90 -12.60 5.72
C ASP A 130 36.40 -11.76 4.54
N ASP A 131 35.61 -10.74 4.15
CA ASP A 131 35.95 -9.81 3.07
C ASP A 131 36.90 -8.68 3.54
N ASN A 132 37.63 -8.90 4.63
CA ASN A 132 38.62 -7.96 5.17
C ASN A 132 40.03 -8.20 4.59
N SER A 133 40.13 -8.29 3.26
CA SER A 133 41.41 -8.17 2.57
C SER A 133 41.80 -6.69 2.48
N ALA A 134 42.58 -6.24 3.47
CA ALA A 134 43.11 -4.88 3.50
C ALA A 134 44.09 -4.64 2.34
N ASP A 135 43.82 -3.62 1.53
CA ASP A 135 44.82 -3.00 0.66
C ASP A 135 44.76 -1.47 0.84
N ASP A 136 45.72 -0.95 1.61
CA ASP A 136 45.90 0.48 1.87
C ASP A 136 46.42 1.17 0.60
N SER A 137 45.74 2.23 0.16
CA SER A 137 46.27 3.14 -0.87
C SER A 137 45.71 4.56 -0.75
N GLU A 138 45.86 5.18 0.42
CA GLU A 138 46.09 6.63 0.44
C GLU A 138 47.53 6.93 0.00
N SER A 139 47.69 7.62 -1.12
CA SER A 139 48.90 8.40 -1.40
C SER A 139 48.51 9.84 -1.68
N SER A 140 49.15 10.75 -0.94
CA SER A 140 48.78 12.14 -0.82
C SER A 140 49.79 13.07 -1.50
N SER A 141 49.43 14.35 -1.60
CA SER A 141 50.28 15.51 -1.99
C SER A 141 50.42 15.77 -3.52
N ILE A 142 50.61 17.00 -4.02
CA ILE A 142 50.90 18.29 -3.37
C ILE A 142 50.01 19.45 -3.90
N SER A 143 50.13 20.62 -3.25
CA SER A 143 49.53 21.93 -3.56
C SER A 143 49.88 22.50 -4.94
N SER A 144 49.08 23.36 -5.58
CA SER A 144 48.99 24.83 -5.34
C SER A 144 48.36 25.50 -6.60
N LEU A 145 47.97 26.78 -6.69
CA LEU A 145 47.96 27.96 -5.80
C LEU A 145 46.53 28.57 -5.73
N SER A 146 46.31 29.57 -4.87
CA SER A 146 45.22 30.55 -4.96
C SER A 146 45.63 31.79 -5.78
N SER A 147 44.68 32.42 -6.47
CA SER A 147 44.83 33.80 -6.95
C SER A 147 43.47 34.49 -7.04
N SER A 148 43.21 35.37 -6.08
CA SER A 148 42.15 36.36 -6.14
C SER A 148 42.44 37.40 -7.23
N ASN A 149 41.43 37.81 -7.99
CA ASN A 149 41.35 39.22 -8.38
C ASN A 149 39.90 39.67 -8.56
N SER A 150 39.67 40.95 -8.29
CA SER A 150 38.37 41.59 -8.16
C SER A 150 37.95 42.39 -9.40
N GLU A 151 36.65 42.74 -9.42
CA GLU A 151 36.05 43.89 -10.12
C GLU A 151 36.15 44.00 -11.66
N SER A 152 35.01 43.83 -12.31
CA SER A 152 34.36 44.88 -13.15
C SER A 152 32.85 44.61 -13.23
#